data_AF-A0A538BXE8-F1
#
_entry.id   AF-A0A538BXE8-F1
#
_cell.length_a   1.000
_cell.length_b   1.000
_cell.length_c   1.000
_cell.angle_alpha   90.00
_cell.angle_beta   90.00
_cell.angle_gamma   90.00
#
_symmetry.space_group_name_H-M   'P 1'
#
loop_
_entity.id
_entity.type
_entity.pdbx_description
1 polymer ?
#
loop_
_entity_poly.entity_id
_entity_poly.type
_entity_poly.pdbx_seq_one_letter_code
_entity_poly.pdbx_strand_id
1 'polypeptide(L)'
;MGARSRNLDAPGGPWTFITNHGFVLLAIARNPEIRLRDVAEQVGITERAVQRIVADLVDEGYLSRSRVGRRNVYQLHEEVHLRHPTTRHQEVGALMGVLMAPSAPKSAS
;
A
#
# COMPACT_ATOMS: atom_id res chain seq x y z
N MET A 1 -1.16 -2.39 -30.24
CA MET A 1 -1.02 -1.13 -29.48
C MET A 1 -2.37 -0.82 -28.84
N GLY A 2 -2.42 -0.73 -27.52
CA GLY A 2 -3.66 -0.64 -26.74
C GLY A 2 -3.65 -1.62 -25.57
N ALA A 3 -2.74 -1.43 -24.62
CA ALA A 3 -2.82 -2.12 -23.34
C ALA A 3 -4.15 -1.73 -22.71
N ARG A 4 -5.08 -2.67 -22.64
CA ARG A 4 -6.38 -2.47 -22.00
C ARG A 4 -6.12 -2.09 -20.55
N SER A 5 -6.38 -0.84 -20.20
CA SER A 5 -6.53 -0.40 -18.81
C SER A 5 -7.50 -1.36 -18.14
N ARG A 6 -6.99 -2.21 -17.25
CA ARG A 6 -7.86 -3.07 -16.45
C ARG A 6 -8.59 -2.16 -15.48
N ASN A 7 -9.85 -1.97 -15.80
CA ASN A 7 -10.84 -1.30 -14.99
C ASN A 7 -10.94 -2.06 -13.65
N LEU A 8 -10.34 -1.52 -12.59
CA LEU A 8 -10.45 -2.02 -11.21
C LEU A 8 -11.71 -1.47 -10.52
N ASP A 9 -12.52 -0.69 -11.23
CA ASP A 9 -13.62 0.13 -10.68
C ASP A 9 -14.99 -0.58 -10.59
N ALA A 10 -15.03 -1.91 -10.42
CA ALA A 10 -16.28 -2.60 -10.06
C ALA A 10 -16.29 -2.98 -8.57
N PRO A 11 -17.42 -2.85 -7.84
CA PRO A 11 -17.60 -3.60 -6.61
C PRO A 11 -17.53 -5.09 -6.97
N GLY A 12 -16.42 -5.75 -6.62
CA GLY A 12 -16.12 -7.11 -7.08
C GLY A 12 -15.07 -7.21 -8.19
N GLY A 13 -14.04 -6.35 -8.18
CA GLY A 13 -12.78 -6.66 -8.87
C GLY A 13 -12.28 -8.08 -8.53
N PRO A 14 -11.40 -8.67 -9.36
CA PRO A 14 -10.89 -10.00 -9.11
C PRO A 14 -10.30 -10.07 -7.70
N TRP A 15 -10.60 -11.16 -6.99
CA TRP A 15 -10.16 -11.32 -5.60
C TRP A 15 -8.63 -11.23 -5.51
N THR A 16 -8.14 -10.48 -4.53
CA THR A 16 -6.71 -10.35 -4.22
C THR A 16 -6.45 -10.85 -2.80
N PHE A 17 -5.25 -11.38 -2.57
CA PHE A 17 -4.82 -11.77 -1.22
C PHE A 17 -4.58 -10.55 -0.32
N ILE A 18 -4.07 -9.46 -0.90
CA ILE A 18 -3.77 -8.22 -0.18
C ILE A 18 -4.96 -7.27 -0.30
N THR A 19 -5.33 -6.63 0.80
CA THR A 19 -6.41 -5.64 0.85
C THR A 19 -5.95 -4.32 0.24
N ASN A 20 -6.90 -3.42 -0.05
CA ASN A 20 -6.56 -2.06 -0.50
C ASN A 20 -5.68 -1.32 0.53
N HIS A 21 -5.89 -1.51 1.84
CA HIS A 21 -5.00 -0.96 2.87
C HIS A 21 -3.57 -1.46 2.70
N GLY A 22 -3.39 -2.76 2.46
CA GLY A 22 -2.06 -3.34 2.22
C GLY A 22 -1.40 -2.79 0.95
N PHE A 23 -2.15 -2.63 -0.14
CA PHE A 23 -1.61 -2.07 -1.39
C PHE A 23 -1.28 -0.58 -1.27
N VAL A 24 -2.11 0.22 -0.60
CA VAL A 24 -1.81 1.64 -0.34
C VAL A 24 -0.56 1.78 0.54
N LEU A 25 -0.45 0.98 1.61
CA LEU A 25 0.71 0.97 2.48
C LEU A 25 1.98 0.61 1.69
N LEU A 26 1.93 -0.43 0.86
CA LEU A 26 3.04 -0.86 0.01
C LEU A 26 3.47 0.24 -0.99
N ALA A 27 2.52 0.93 -1.61
CA ALA A 27 2.81 2.02 -2.54
C ALA A 27 3.54 3.17 -1.85
N ILE A 28 3.10 3.54 -0.64
CA ILE A 28 3.73 4.58 0.18
C ILE A 28 5.11 4.12 0.69
N ALA A 29 5.24 2.87 1.15
CA ALA A 29 6.51 2.33 1.62
C ALA A 29 7.60 2.36 0.53
N ARG A 30 7.23 2.10 -0.73
CA ARG A 30 8.14 2.18 -1.88
C ARG A 30 8.50 3.61 -2.28
N ASN A 31 7.60 4.57 -2.06
CA ASN A 31 7.82 5.98 -2.35
C ASN A 31 7.14 6.86 -1.29
N PRO A 32 7.87 7.25 -0.23
CA PRO A 32 7.39 8.11 0.85
C PRO A 32 6.79 9.46 0.42
N GLU A 33 7.14 9.97 -0.77
CA GLU A 33 6.68 11.25 -1.30
C GLU A 33 5.57 11.11 -2.36
N ILE A 34 5.03 9.91 -2.55
CA ILE A 34 4.02 9.64 -3.57
C ILE A 34 2.76 10.49 -3.35
N ARG A 35 2.20 11.03 -4.43
CA ARG A 35 0.95 11.78 -4.36
C ARG A 35 -0.20 10.79 -4.24
N LEU A 36 -1.19 11.09 -3.40
CA LEU A 36 -2.31 10.17 -3.16
C LEU A 36 -3.14 9.87 -4.42
N ARG A 37 -3.22 10.81 -5.36
CA ARG A 37 -3.81 10.57 -6.68
C ARG A 37 -3.04 9.50 -7.48
N ASP A 38 -1.70 9.49 -7.41
CA ASP A 38 -0.86 8.54 -8.13
C ASP A 38 -0.97 7.15 -7.47
N VAL A 39 -1.16 7.11 -6.14
CA VAL A 39 -1.52 5.87 -5.40
C VAL A 39 -2.87 5.33 -5.86
N ALA A 40 -3.88 6.20 -6.00
CA ALA A 40 -5.21 5.81 -6.47
C ALA A 40 -5.16 5.15 -7.85
N GLU A 41 -4.41 5.74 -8.79
CA GLU A 41 -4.17 5.17 -10.12
C GLU A 41 -3.45 3.81 -10.05
N GLN A 42 -2.41 3.68 -9.20
CA GLN A 42 -1.66 2.42 -9.05
C GLN A 42 -2.49 1.28 -8.42
N VAL A 43 -3.29 1.60 -7.40
CA VAL A 43 -4.10 0.64 -6.65
C VAL A 43 -5.43 0.34 -7.37
N GLY A 44 -5.89 1.25 -8.22
CA GLY A 44 -7.18 1.15 -8.92
C GLY A 44 -8.37 1.41 -8.00
N ILE A 45 -8.26 2.46 -7.18
CA ILE A 45 -9.35 2.94 -6.31
C ILE A 45 -9.44 4.46 -6.41
N THR A 46 -10.53 5.04 -5.93
CA THR A 46 -10.70 6.50 -5.95
C THR A 46 -9.71 7.21 -5.03
N GLU A 47 -9.33 8.45 -5.37
CA GLU A 47 -8.47 9.27 -4.51
C GLU A 47 -9.08 9.48 -3.11
N ARG A 48 -10.40 9.61 -3.01
CA ARG A 48 -11.12 9.67 -1.73
C ARG A 48 -10.94 8.39 -0.90
N ALA A 49 -10.96 7.23 -1.55
CA ALA A 49 -10.72 5.95 -0.87
C ALA A 49 -9.27 5.87 -0.36
N VAL A 50 -8.29 6.29 -1.14
CA VAL A 50 -6.88 6.39 -0.70
C VAL A 50 -6.76 7.33 0.50
N GLN A 51 -7.35 8.53 0.44
CA GLN A 51 -7.30 9.49 1.54
C GLN A 51 -7.86 8.91 2.85
N ARG A 52 -8.98 8.19 2.78
CA ARG A 52 -9.56 7.50 3.94
C ARG A 52 -8.63 6.41 4.46
N ILE A 53 -8.10 5.56 3.58
CA ILE A 53 -7.17 4.48 3.95
C ILE A 53 -5.90 5.06 4.61
N VAL A 54 -5.34 6.15 4.07
CA VAL A 54 -4.17 6.80 4.65
C VAL A 54 -4.49 7.41 6.01
N ALA A 55 -5.68 7.99 6.20
CA ALA A 55 -6.13 8.44 7.50
C ALA A 55 -6.21 7.28 8.49
N ASP A 56 -6.86 6.17 8.11
CA ASP A 56 -6.91 4.95 8.94
C ASP A 56 -5.50 4.48 9.32
N LEU A 57 -4.57 4.40 8.36
CA LEU A 57 -3.19 3.96 8.61
C LEU A 57 -2.42 4.92 9.54
N VAL A 58 -2.70 6.22 9.49
CA VAL A 58 -2.07 7.22 10.39
C VAL A 58 -2.67 7.14 11.79
N ASP A 59 -3.99 7.10 11.90
CA ASP A 59 -4.70 7.04 13.18
C ASP A 59 -4.33 5.77 13.96
N GLU A 60 -4.07 4.70 13.22
CA GLU A 60 -3.67 3.40 13.72
C GLU A 60 -2.16 3.23 13.92
N GLY A 61 -1.38 4.27 13.61
CA GLY A 61 0.06 4.33 13.89
C GLY A 61 0.96 3.60 12.90
N TYR A 62 0.46 3.02 11.80
CA TYR A 62 1.31 2.42 10.76
C TYR A 62 2.08 3.47 9.95
N LEU A 63 1.50 4.66 9.81
CA LEU A 63 2.11 5.78 9.11
C LEU A 63 2.17 7.01 10.01
N SER A 64 3.21 7.82 9.85
CA SER A 64 3.14 9.24 10.19
C SER A 64 3.17 10.09 8.91
N ARG A 65 2.53 11.26 8.95
CA ARG A 65 2.48 12.22 7.85
C ARG A 65 3.06 13.55 8.28
N SER A 66 4.11 13.99 7.60
CA SER A 66 4.69 15.32 7.76
C SER A 66 4.50 16.15 6.48
N ARG A 67 4.41 17.48 6.62
CA ARG A 67 4.33 18.39 5.48
C ARG A 67 5.69 19.00 5.23
N VAL A 68 6.28 18.73 4.08
CA VAL A 68 7.55 19.29 3.62
C VAL A 68 7.29 20.18 2.41
N GLY A 69 7.22 21.49 2.65
CA GLY A 69 6.82 22.48 1.65
C GLY A 69 5.40 22.25 1.13
N ARG A 70 5.27 21.92 -0.16
CA ARG A 70 3.98 21.64 -0.82
C ARG A 70 3.61 20.15 -0.84
N ARG A 71 4.49 19.27 -0.35
CA ARG A 71 4.30 17.82 -0.38
C ARG A 71 4.06 17.26 1.01
N ASN A 72 3.29 16.18 1.07
CA ASN A 72 3.27 15.31 2.23
C ASN A 72 4.38 14.28 2.07
N VAL A 73 5.08 13.99 3.15
CA VAL A 73 6.04 12.89 3.26
C VAL A 73 5.51 11.94 4.32
N TYR A 74 5.45 10.66 3.98
CA TYR A 74 4.96 9.61 4.86
C TYR A 74 6.11 8.77 5.38
N GLN A 75 6.06 8.40 6.65
CA GLN A 75 7.01 7.45 7.24
C GLN A 75 6.25 6.20 7.67
N LEU A 76 6.74 5.03 7.24
CA LEU A 76 6.27 3.73 7.71
C LEU A 76 6.87 3.43 9.09
N HIS A 77 6.02 2.96 10.00
CA HIS A 77 6.43 2.41 11.29
C HIS A 77 6.40 0.88 11.17
N GLU A 78 7.56 0.29 10.93
CA GLU A 78 7.70 -1.13 10.59
C GLU A 78 7.39 -2.06 11.76
N GLU A 79 7.61 -1.59 12.99
CA GLU A 79 7.44 -2.29 14.25
C GLU A 79 5.97 -2.48 14.67
N VAL A 80 5.03 -1.83 13.97
CA VAL A 80 3.61 -1.94 14.30
C VAL A 80 3.08 -3.30 13.87
N HIS A 81 2.45 -4.01 14.80
CA HIS A 81 1.99 -5.38 14.58
C HIS A 81 0.73 -5.43 13.69
N LEU A 82 0.55 -6.55 12.97
CA LEU A 82 -0.67 -6.80 12.21
C LEU A 82 -1.89 -6.98 13.13
N ARG A 83 -3.07 -6.56 12.68
CA ARG A 83 -4.28 -6.51 13.52
C ARG A 83 -4.93 -7.87 13.79
N HIS A 84 -4.80 -8.81 12.86
CA HIS A 84 -5.53 -10.06 12.96
C HIS A 84 -4.92 -10.94 14.06
N PRO A 85 -5.71 -11.55 14.96
CA PRO A 85 -5.18 -12.35 16.07
C PRO A 85 -4.18 -13.43 15.64
N THR A 86 -4.41 -14.05 14.49
CA THR A 86 -3.51 -15.08 13.92
C THR A 86 -2.17 -14.51 13.45
N THR A 87 -2.10 -13.22 13.10
CA THR A 87 -0.88 -12.58 12.56
C THR A 87 -0.31 -11.49 13.47
N ARG A 88 -0.92 -11.22 14.63
CA ARG A 88 -0.49 -10.17 15.58
C ARG A 88 0.90 -10.33 16.16
N HIS A 89 1.55 -11.45 15.92
CA HIS A 89 2.93 -11.74 16.31
C HIS A 89 3.93 -11.31 15.22
N GLN A 90 3.44 -10.86 14.08
CA GLN A 90 4.22 -10.34 12.96
C GLN A 90 4.11 -8.82 12.93
N GLU A 91 5.25 -8.18 12.76
CA GLU A 91 5.36 -6.75 12.48
C GLU A 91 5.02 -6.45 11.02
N VAL A 92 4.49 -5.27 10.73
CA VAL A 92 4.12 -4.88 9.36
C VAL A 92 5.35 -4.81 8.44
N GLY A 93 6.51 -4.47 8.99
CA GLY A 93 7.79 -4.46 8.27
C GLY A 93 8.14 -5.82 7.66
N ALA A 94 7.87 -6.92 8.36
CA ALA A 94 8.11 -8.26 7.85
C ALA A 94 7.27 -8.55 6.60
N LEU A 95 5.99 -8.17 6.61
CA LEU A 95 5.12 -8.28 5.44
C LEU A 95 5.60 -7.39 4.29
N MET A 96 5.97 -6.14 4.58
CA MET A 96 6.47 -5.22 3.56
C MET A 96 7.77 -5.73 2.93
N GLY A 97 8.67 -6.31 3.73
CA GLY A 97 9.90 -6.94 3.25
C GLY A 97 9.63 -8.04 2.22
N VAL A 98 8.65 -8.93 2.48
CA VAL A 98 8.24 -9.97 1.53
C VAL A 98 7.67 -9.37 0.24
N LEU A 99 6.86 -8.32 0.34
CA LEU A 99 6.20 -7.69 -0.83
C LEU A 99 7.14 -6.77 -1.65
N MET A 100 8.22 -6.30 -1.04
CA MET A 100 9.23 -5.47 -1.71
C MET A 100 10.43 -6.25 -2.20
N ALA A 101 10.61 -7.49 -1.74
CA ALA A 101 11.67 -8.36 -2.23
C ALA A 101 11.61 -8.48 -3.77
N PRO A 102 12.76 -8.35 -4.46
CA PRO A 102 12.80 -8.58 -5.90
C PRO A 102 12.32 -10.01 -6.16
N SER A 103 11.49 -10.22 -7.19
CA SER A 103 11.11 -11.57 -7.59
C SER A 103 12.40 -12.33 -7.90
N ALA A 104 12.67 -13.41 -7.16
CA ALA A 104 13.82 -14.27 -7.44
C ALA A 104 13.84 -14.58 -8.95
N PRO A 105 15.01 -14.47 -9.61
CA PRO A 105 15.08 -14.78 -11.03
C PRO A 105 14.50 -16.18 -11.23
N LYS A 106 13.50 -16.29 -12.12
CA LYS A 106 13.02 -17.61 -12.58
C LYS A 106 14.26 -18.35 -13.04
N SER A 107 14.70 -19.36 -12.29
CA SER A 107 15.74 -20.27 -12.71
C SER A 107 15.28 -20.84 -14.06
N ALA A 108 15.97 -20.44 -15.12
CA ALA A 108 15.78 -21.03 -16.44
C ALA A 108 16.10 -22.52 -16.30
N SER A 109 15.08 -23.36 -16.44
CA SER A 109 15.25 -24.78 -16.75
C SER A 109 15.27 -24.95 -18.26
#